data_AF-A0A161ZG78-F1
#
_entry.id   AF-A0A161ZG78-F1
#
_cell.length_a   1.000
_cell.length_b   1.000
_cell.length_c   1.000
_cell.angle_alpha   90.00
_cell.angle_beta   90.00
_cell.angle_gamma   90.00
#
_symmetry.space_group_name_H-M   'P 1'
#
loop_
_entity.id
_entity.type
_entity.pdbx_description
1 polymer ?
#
loop_
_entity_poly.entity_id
_entity_poly.type
_entity_poly.pdbx_seq_one_letter_code
_entity_poly.pdbx_strand_id
1 'polypeptide(L)'
;MKEAALQAQVVAMARELGFFVYHTHDSRRSEPGFPDLVLAHGARGRLLFRELKTQTGRLSDAQRRVLAELGGAADVGVWRPLDLLEGRVLDELRAPQPTTTTPGETP
;
A
#
# COMPACT_ATOMS: atom_id res chain seq x y z
N MET A 1 10.30 15.93 3.31
CA MET A 1 9.66 15.01 4.29
C MET A 1 10.45 13.71 4.35
N LYS A 2 10.80 13.22 5.55
CA LYS A 2 11.44 11.90 5.72
C LYS A 2 10.39 10.78 5.60
N GLU A 3 10.83 9.57 5.28
CA GLU A 3 9.96 8.40 5.14
C GLU A 3 9.14 8.11 6.40
N ALA A 4 9.76 8.16 7.58
CA ALA A 4 9.06 7.99 8.86
C ALA A 4 7.93 9.03 9.09
N ALA A 5 8.10 10.27 8.61
CA ALA A 5 7.07 11.30 8.73
C ALA A 5 5.93 11.11 7.73
N LEU A 6 6.21 10.56 6.55
CA LEU A 6 5.20 10.11 5.60
C LEU A 6 4.41 8.94 6.21
N GLN A 7 5.11 7.93 6.73
CA GLN A 7 4.49 6.75 7.35
C GLN A 7 3.54 7.14 8.48
N ALA A 8 3.98 7.99 9.41
CA ALA A 8 3.14 8.41 10.53
C ALA A 8 1.82 9.05 10.09
N GLN A 9 1.86 9.93 9.08
CA GLN A 9 0.67 10.60 8.55
C GLN A 9 -0.25 9.63 7.80
N VAL A 10 0.31 8.76 6.96
CA VAL A 10 -0.46 7.74 6.22
C VAL A 10 -1.15 6.79 7.18
N VAL A 11 -0.45 6.31 8.22
CA VAL A 11 -0.99 5.39 9.22
C VAL A 11 -2.12 6.05 10.01
N ALA A 12 -1.95 7.30 10.44
CA ALA A 12 -2.99 8.05 11.14
C ALA A 12 -4.25 8.17 10.27
N MET A 13 -4.09 8.64 9.03
CA MET A 13 -5.18 8.80 8.07
C MET A 13 -5.91 7.48 7.76
N ALA A 14 -5.17 6.39 7.56
CA ALA A 14 -5.76 5.08 7.29
C ALA A 14 -6.58 4.57 8.49
N ARG A 15 -6.08 4.76 9.72
CA ARG A 15 -6.79 4.39 10.95
C ARG A 15 -8.06 5.21 11.15
N GLU A 16 -8.02 6.52 10.90
CA GLU A 16 -9.20 7.40 10.94
C GLU A 16 -10.29 6.95 9.95
N LEU A 17 -9.89 6.39 8.81
CA LEU A 17 -10.80 5.85 7.81
C LEU A 17 -11.28 4.41 8.12
N GLY A 18 -10.87 3.83 9.24
CA GLY A 18 -11.29 2.50 9.69
C GLY A 18 -10.48 1.33 9.13
N PHE A 19 -9.31 1.57 8.52
CA PHE A 19 -8.44 0.49 8.08
C PHE A 19 -7.74 -0.17 9.27
N PHE A 20 -7.65 -1.49 9.23
CA PHE A 20 -6.59 -2.22 9.91
C PHE A 20 -5.26 -1.88 9.23
N VAL A 21 -4.24 -1.57 10.03
CA VAL A 21 -2.93 -1.15 9.53
C VAL A 21 -1.86 -2.05 10.15
N TYR A 22 -1.20 -2.83 9.31
CA TYR A 22 0.02 -3.54 9.65
C TYR A 22 1.22 -2.85 9.03
N HIS A 23 2.27 -2.74 9.83
CA HIS A 23 3.55 -2.13 9.46
C HIS A 23 4.66 -3.10 9.87
N THR A 24 5.54 -3.43 8.94
CA THR A 24 6.69 -4.31 9.21
C THR A 24 7.75 -3.52 9.97
N HIS A 25 7.88 -3.71 11.28
CA HIS A 25 8.83 -2.98 12.13
C HIS A 25 10.30 -3.44 11.97
N ASP A 26 10.54 -4.71 11.65
CA ASP A 26 11.88 -5.28 11.46
C ASP A 26 11.89 -6.26 10.29
N SER A 27 12.37 -5.81 9.13
CA SER A 27 12.42 -6.60 7.90
C SER A 27 13.54 -7.64 7.86
N ARG A 28 14.47 -7.64 8.82
CA ARG A 28 15.66 -8.53 8.80
C ARG A 28 15.31 -10.01 8.99
N ARG A 29 14.09 -10.32 9.42
CA ARG A 29 13.57 -11.69 9.60
C ARG A 29 12.38 -12.00 8.69
N SER A 30 12.19 -11.22 7.64
CA SER A 30 11.08 -11.34 6.69
C SER A 30 11.59 -11.50 5.27
N GLU A 31 10.70 -11.87 4.35
CA GLU A 31 11.02 -11.89 2.92
C GLU A 31 11.53 -10.50 2.49
N PRO A 32 12.77 -10.39 1.97
CA PRO A 32 13.34 -9.11 1.59
C PRO A 32 12.48 -8.40 0.55
N GLY A 33 12.17 -7.13 0.81
CA GLY A 33 11.40 -6.29 -0.11
C GLY A 33 9.89 -6.40 0.03
N PHE A 34 9.39 -7.08 1.08
CA PHE A 34 7.99 -6.98 1.44
C PHE A 34 7.59 -5.52 1.71
N PRO A 35 6.37 -5.07 1.31
CA PRO A 35 5.94 -3.69 1.45
C PRO A 35 5.93 -3.18 2.90
N ASP A 36 6.17 -1.89 3.07
CA ASP A 36 6.18 -1.24 4.39
C ASP A 36 4.83 -1.33 5.11
N LEU A 37 3.72 -1.17 4.37
CA LEU A 37 2.36 -1.14 4.88
C LEU A 37 1.46 -2.18 4.22
N VAL A 38 0.63 -2.83 5.05
CA VAL A 38 -0.54 -3.59 4.63
C VAL A 38 -1.77 -2.95 5.27
N LEU A 39 -2.72 -2.53 4.44
CA LEU A 39 -3.93 -1.83 4.85
C LEU A 39 -5.15 -2.66 4.45
N ALA A 40 -5.98 -3.04 5.42
CA ALA A 40 -7.17 -3.84 5.17
C ALA A 40 -8.42 -3.15 5.71
N HIS A 41 -9.50 -3.13 4.93
CA HIS A 41 -10.80 -2.63 5.37
C HIS A 41 -11.89 -3.61 4.93
N GLY A 42 -12.17 -4.61 5.77
CA GLY A 42 -13.07 -5.72 5.45
C GLY A 42 -14.46 -5.29 4.98
N ALA A 43 -15.08 -4.30 5.66
CA ALA A 43 -16.41 -3.82 5.26
C ALA A 43 -16.44 -3.08 3.90
N ARG A 44 -15.28 -2.65 3.39
CA ARG A 44 -15.15 -2.06 2.04
C ARG A 44 -14.51 -3.04 1.06
N GLY A 45 -14.23 -4.27 1.50
CA GLY A 45 -13.48 -5.28 0.74
C GLY A 45 -12.05 -4.88 0.39
N ARG A 46 -11.45 -3.84 0.99
CA ARG A 46 -10.15 -3.32 0.56
C ARG A 46 -8.98 -4.10 1.17
N LEU A 47 -7.99 -4.42 0.35
CA LEU A 47 -6.65 -4.82 0.77
C LEU A 47 -5.61 -4.11 -0.09
N LEU A 48 -4.77 -3.28 0.53
CA LEU A 48 -3.71 -2.52 -0.14
C LEU A 48 -2.36 -2.90 0.44
N PHE A 49 -1.38 -3.01 -0.44
CA PHE A 49 0.03 -3.06 -0.09
C PHE A 49 0.69 -1.77 -0.55
N ARG A 50 1.41 -1.11 0.35
CA ARG A 50 2.04 0.19 0.06
C ARG A 50 3.47 0.21 0.53
N GLU A 51 4.35 0.46 -0.42
CA GLU A 51 5.74 0.80 -0.16
C GLU A 51 5.84 2.32 -0.02
N LEU A 52 6.54 2.77 1.01
CA LEU A 52 6.78 4.19 1.26
C LEU A 52 8.20 4.53 0.85
N LYS A 53 8.36 5.63 0.13
CA LYS A 53 9.68 6.15 -0.19
C LYS A 53 9.77 7.63 0.11
N THR A 54 10.98 8.09 0.39
CA THR A 54 11.30 9.51 0.24
C THR A 54 11.03 9.97 -1.21
N GLN A 55 10.92 11.29 -1.42
CA GLN A 55 10.60 11.83 -2.76
C GLN A 55 11.55 11.34 -3.85
N THR A 56 12.84 11.21 -3.55
CA THR A 56 13.88 10.74 -4.49
C THR A 56 14.34 9.30 -4.23
N GLY A 57 13.75 8.63 -3.22
CA GLY A 57 14.08 7.26 -2.85
C GLY A 57 13.80 6.27 -3.97
N ARG A 58 14.69 5.30 -4.13
CA ARG A 58 14.59 4.24 -5.13
C ARG A 58 14.19 2.94 -4.47
N LEU A 59 13.44 2.11 -5.19
CA LEU A 59 13.20 0.72 -4.81
C LEU A 59 14.52 -0.06 -4.89
N SER A 60 14.70 -1.04 -4.01
CA SER A 60 15.71 -2.08 -4.21
C SER A 60 15.27 -3.09 -5.27
N ASP A 61 16.17 -3.96 -5.73
CA ASP A 61 15.82 -5.04 -6.65
C ASP A 61 14.81 -6.02 -6.03
N ALA A 62 14.99 -6.34 -4.74
CA ALA A 62 14.06 -7.20 -4.01
C ALA A 62 12.65 -6.57 -3.94
N GLN A 63 12.56 -5.27 -3.63
CA GLN A 63 11.29 -4.55 -3.60
C GLN A 63 10.63 -4.52 -4.98
N ARG A 64 11.39 -4.23 -6.06
CA ARG A 64 10.86 -4.28 -7.43
C ARG A 64 10.23 -5.63 -7.74
N ARG A 65 10.93 -6.72 -7.42
CA ARG A 65 10.46 -8.08 -7.65
C ARG A 65 9.18 -8.36 -6.86
N VAL A 66 9.20 -8.16 -5.55
CA VAL A 66 8.04 -8.49 -4.69
C VAL A 66 6.82 -7.64 -5.04
N LEU A 67 7.01 -6.33 -5.31
CA LEU A 67 5.90 -5.46 -5.72
C LEU A 67 5.31 -5.87 -7.07
N ALA A 68 6.12 -6.37 -8.01
CA ALA A 68 5.63 -6.87 -9.28
C ALA A 68 4.78 -8.15 -9.10
N GLU A 69 5.24 -9.09 -8.27
CA GLU A 69 4.49 -10.31 -7.95
C GLU A 69 3.15 -9.99 -7.26
N LEU A 70 3.20 -9.15 -6.21
CA LEU A 70 1.99 -8.74 -5.49
C LEU A 70 1.03 -7.93 -6.40
N GLY A 71 1.56 -7.12 -7.32
CA GLY A 71 0.76 -6.32 -8.25
C GLY A 71 -0.06 -7.15 -9.24
N GLY A 72 0.29 -8.43 -9.44
CA GLY A 72 -0.53 -9.37 -10.20
C GLY A 72 -1.73 -9.92 -9.42
N ALA A 73 -1.79 -9.73 -8.10
CA ALA A 73 -2.76 -10.37 -7.22
C ALA A 73 -3.53 -9.40 -6.31
N ALA A 74 -3.01 -8.19 -6.08
CA ALA A 74 -3.57 -7.24 -5.13
C ALA A 74 -3.35 -5.79 -5.55
N ASP A 75 -3.99 -4.86 -4.84
CA ASP A 75 -3.78 -3.43 -4.98
C ASP A 75 -2.43 -3.05 -4.35
N VAL A 76 -1.42 -2.82 -5.20
CA VAL A 76 -0.04 -2.53 -4.78
C VAL A 76 0.39 -1.19 -5.34
N GLY A 77 1.09 -0.39 -4.54
CA GLY A 77 1.59 0.90 -4.98
C GLY A 77 2.75 1.43 -4.16
N VAL A 78 3.42 2.45 -4.72
CA VAL A 78 4.40 3.25 -4.00
C VAL A 78 3.78 4.60 -3.69
N TRP A 79 3.92 5.05 -2.44
CA TRP A 79 3.59 6.41 -2.03
C TRP A 79 4.85 7.18 -1.63
N ARG A 80 4.87 8.44 -2.04
CA ARG A 80 5.89 9.44 -1.77
C ARG A 80 5.25 10.64 -1.08
N PRO A 81 6.04 11.56 -0.51
CA PRO A 81 5.51 12.76 0.12
C PRO A 81 4.58 13.57 -0.78
N LEU A 82 4.88 13.66 -2.07
CA LEU A 82 4.02 14.40 -3.00
C LEU A 82 2.64 13.74 -3.16
N ASP A 83 2.55 12.40 -3.21
CA ASP A 83 1.26 11.70 -3.28
C ASP A 83 0.36 11.99 -2.07
N LEU A 84 0.96 12.19 -0.89
CA LEU A 84 0.24 12.59 0.31
C LEU A 84 -0.22 14.06 0.21
N LEU A 85 0.69 14.95 -0.19
CA LEU A 85 0.44 16.39 -0.27
C LEU A 85 -0.57 16.76 -1.36
N GLU A 86 -0.60 16.02 -2.46
CA GLU A 86 -1.54 16.19 -3.57
C GLU A 86 -2.88 15.45 -3.32
N GLY A 87 -3.01 14.72 -2.22
CA GLY A 87 -4.26 14.06 -1.84
C GLY A 87 -4.48 12.66 -2.43
N ARG A 88 -3.60 12.19 -3.33
CA ARG A 88 -3.70 10.85 -3.94
C ARG A 88 -3.81 9.73 -2.90
N VAL A 89 -3.06 9.82 -1.78
CA VAL A 89 -3.16 8.84 -0.69
C VAL A 89 -4.59 8.74 -0.14
N LEU A 90 -5.21 9.90 0.14
CA LEU A 90 -6.57 9.95 0.68
C LEU A 90 -7.58 9.42 -0.33
N ASP A 91 -7.42 9.79 -1.60
CA ASP A 91 -8.29 9.34 -2.68
C ASP A 91 -8.22 7.83 -2.84
N GLU A 92 -7.03 7.25 -2.84
CA GLU A 92 -6.85 5.80 -2.90
C GLU A 92 -7.41 5.08 -1.68
N LEU A 93 -7.33 5.66 -0.48
CA LEU A 93 -7.94 5.07 0.73
C LEU A 93 -9.48 5.16 0.72
N ARG A 94 -10.05 6.15 0.03
CA ARG A 94 -11.49 6.33 -0.11
C ARG A 94 -12.10 5.60 -1.30
N ALA A 95 -11.28 5.26 -2.30
CA ALA A 95 -11.76 4.59 -3.50
C ALA A 95 -12.54 3.29 -3.17
N PRO A 96 -13.59 2.97 -3.92
CA PRO A 96 -14.21 1.65 -3.82
C PRO A 96 -13.21 0.56 -4.26
N GLN A 97 -13.50 -0.72 -3.96
CA GLN A 97 -12.73 -1.80 -4.56
C GLN A 97 -12.82 -1.74 -6.09
N PRO A 98 -11.72 -1.96 -6.82
CA PRO A 98 -11.82 -2.21 -8.25
C PRO A 98 -12.68 -3.45 -8.44
N THR A 99 -13.79 -3.32 -9.16
CA THR A 99 -14.63 -4.44 -9.54
C THR A 99 -13.82 -5.36 -10.43
N THR A 100 -13.24 -6.41 -9.87
CA THR A 100 -12.79 -7.56 -10.64
C THR A 100 -14.04 -8.22 -11.21
N THR A 101 -14.40 -7.87 -12.44
CA THR A 101 -15.29 -8.69 -13.25
C THR A 101 -14.55 -10.00 -13.48
N THR A 102 -14.87 -11.03 -12.70
CA THR A 102 -14.48 -12.41 -13.01
C THR A 102 -14.96 -12.70 -14.43
N PRO A 103 -14.09 -13.01 -15.40
CA PRO A 103 -14.53 -13.47 -16.71
C PRO A 103 -15.31 -14.76 -16.48
N GLY A 104 -16.54 -14.80 -16.99
CA GLY A 104 -17.58 -15.77 -16.67
C GLY A 104 -17.13 -17.21 -16.44
N GLU A 105 -17.51 -17.76 -15.28
CA GLU A 105 -17.93 -19.16 -15.23
C GLU A 105 -19.06 -19.33 -16.24
N THR A 106 -18.73 -19.91 -17.39
CA THR A 106 -19.74 -20.48 -18.29
C THR A 106 -20.18 -21.80 -17.65
N PRO A 107 -21.49 -22.07 -17.53
CA PRO A 107 -22.02 -23.30 -16.93
C PRO A 107 -21.57 -24.57 -17.67
#